data_AF-A0A2V2DX50-F1
#
_entry.id   AF-A0A2V2DX50-F1
#
_cell.length_a   1.000
_cell.length_b   1.000
_cell.length_c   1.000
_cell.angle_alpha   90.00
_cell.angle_beta   90.00
_cell.angle_gamma   90.00
#
_symmetry.space_group_name_H-M   'P 1'
#
loop_
_entity.id
_entity.type
_entity.pdbx_description
1 polymer ?
#
loop_
_entity_poly.entity_id
_entity_poly.type
_entity_poly.pdbx_seq_one_letter_code
_entity_poly.pdbx_strand_id
1 'polypeptide(L)'
;MKKYSFLILAFMLIFSLPACSQQAETAPSSLEELNQSSSAGEAAGQSLASFSYEEDAAIYKDGDPGVNPHAFVNTDLFPIENQNAAVERAKNECTIEYNATSEYYDDTADMWRIDFLTVTQSEDSTWTTAGNCQSVYMNGDGITQLIVYGE
;
A
#
# COMPACT_ATOMS: atom_id res chain seq x y z
N MET A 1 52.67 12.45 -0.15
CA MET A 1 53.14 12.81 -1.51
C MET A 1 52.01 12.57 -2.49
N LYS A 2 51.73 13.56 -3.35
CA LYS A 2 50.63 13.61 -4.33
C LYS A 2 50.73 12.49 -5.37
N LYS A 3 49.57 12.07 -5.91
CA LYS A 3 49.26 12.18 -7.35
C LYS A 3 47.77 11.92 -7.60
N TYR A 4 47.11 12.97 -8.08
CA TYR A 4 45.76 13.00 -8.65
C TYR A 4 45.74 12.30 -10.00
N SER A 5 44.64 11.63 -10.36
CA SER A 5 44.32 11.35 -11.76
C SER A 5 42.90 11.83 -12.04
N PHE A 6 42.84 12.97 -12.71
CA PHE A 6 41.66 13.51 -13.38
C PHE A 6 41.39 12.68 -14.64
N LEU A 7 40.13 12.35 -14.92
CA LEU A 7 39.66 12.37 -16.30
C LEU A 7 38.21 12.85 -16.35
N ILE A 8 38.05 14.07 -16.86
CA ILE A 8 36.81 14.70 -17.28
C ILE A 8 36.53 14.23 -18.71
N LEU A 9 35.32 13.81 -19.01
CA LEU A 9 34.80 13.86 -20.39
C LEU A 9 33.37 14.37 -20.37
N ALA A 10 33.22 15.65 -20.65
CA ALA A 10 31.96 16.27 -21.06
C ALA A 10 32.00 16.40 -22.58
N PHE A 11 30.93 16.04 -23.28
CA PHE A 11 30.58 16.71 -24.54
C PHE A 11 29.06 16.77 -24.72
N MET A 12 28.64 17.95 -25.14
CA MET A 12 27.30 18.53 -25.11
C MET A 12 26.73 18.61 -26.54
N LEU A 13 25.39 18.75 -26.59
CA LEU A 13 24.55 19.35 -27.68
C LEU A 13 24.32 18.47 -28.93
N ILE A 14 23.19 18.53 -29.65
CA ILE A 14 22.34 19.68 -30.01
C ILE A 14 20.87 19.24 -30.27
N PHE A 15 19.93 20.14 -29.94
CA PHE A 15 18.50 20.20 -30.29
C PHE A 15 18.17 19.99 -31.79
N SER A 16 16.97 19.46 -32.07
CA SER A 16 16.13 19.88 -33.21
C SER A 16 14.64 19.59 -32.94
N LEU A 17 13.84 20.65 -33.03
CA LEU A 17 12.37 20.75 -32.86
C LEU A 17 11.62 20.38 -34.17
N PRO A 18 10.27 20.35 -34.19
CA PRO A 18 9.46 19.47 -35.03
C PRO A 18 9.07 20.10 -36.38
N ALA A 19 8.72 19.26 -37.34
CA ALA A 19 8.01 19.67 -38.55
C ALA A 19 6.75 18.82 -38.75
N CYS A 20 5.59 19.49 -38.68
CA CYS A 20 4.29 19.01 -39.12
C CYS A 20 4.26 18.84 -40.65
N SER A 21 3.54 17.82 -41.13
CA SER A 21 2.73 17.91 -42.35
C SER A 21 1.64 16.83 -42.34
N GLN A 22 0.38 17.28 -42.42
CA GLN A 22 -0.84 16.48 -42.53
C GLN A 22 -1.15 16.09 -43.99
N GLN A 23 -2.11 15.16 -44.13
CA GLN A 23 -3.13 14.99 -45.20
C GLN A 23 -2.94 13.72 -46.06
N ALA A 24 -3.64 12.61 -45.75
CA ALA A 24 -4.99 12.15 -46.19
C ALA A 24 -4.94 11.55 -47.63
N GLU A 25 -5.53 10.43 -48.04
CA GLU A 25 -6.61 9.49 -47.64
C GLU A 25 -6.19 8.08 -48.18
N THR A 26 -6.61 6.91 -47.71
CA THR A 26 -7.87 6.20 -48.03
C THR A 26 -7.81 4.81 -47.36
N ALA A 27 -8.85 4.39 -46.64
CA ALA A 27 -9.06 3.04 -46.06
C ALA A 27 -9.51 2.02 -47.18
N PRO A 28 -9.74 0.69 -46.96
CA PRO A 28 -10.01 0.00 -45.69
C PRO A 28 -9.42 -1.44 -45.52
N SER A 29 -9.37 -1.92 -44.27
CA SER A 29 -9.95 -3.21 -43.82
C SER A 29 -9.38 -3.66 -42.46
N SER A 30 -10.28 -4.21 -41.64
CA SER A 30 -10.15 -5.02 -40.42
C SER A 30 -9.71 -4.36 -39.09
N LEU A 31 -10.69 -4.29 -38.16
CA LEU A 31 -10.68 -4.68 -36.73
C LEU A 31 -9.52 -4.12 -35.86
N GLU A 32 -9.68 -3.31 -34.82
CA GLU A 32 -10.68 -3.30 -33.73
C GLU A 32 -10.72 -1.92 -33.03
N GLU A 33 -11.93 -1.45 -32.73
CA GLU A 33 -12.21 -0.44 -31.71
C GLU A 33 -12.16 -1.08 -30.31
N LEU A 34 -11.50 -0.42 -29.36
CA LEU A 34 -11.86 -0.38 -27.93
C LEU A 34 -11.13 0.85 -27.35
N ASN A 35 -11.69 2.04 -27.52
CA ASN A 35 -12.75 2.66 -26.73
C ASN A 35 -12.27 3.13 -25.34
N GLN A 36 -12.56 4.41 -25.12
CA GLN A 36 -12.32 5.25 -23.96
C GLN A 36 -12.91 4.65 -22.67
N SER A 37 -12.28 4.94 -21.53
CA SER A 37 -13.03 5.51 -20.41
C SER A 37 -12.09 6.10 -19.34
N SER A 38 -12.34 7.38 -19.06
CA SER A 38 -12.01 8.05 -17.81
C SER A 38 -13.12 7.81 -16.78
N SER A 39 -12.74 7.77 -15.50
CA SER A 39 -13.59 8.06 -14.33
C SER A 39 -14.64 7.02 -13.90
N ALA A 40 -14.59 6.73 -12.59
CA ALA A 40 -15.62 6.20 -11.69
C ALA A 40 -15.80 4.67 -11.63
N GLY A 41 -15.48 4.14 -10.45
CA GLY A 41 -16.18 3.00 -9.86
C GLY A 41 -15.55 1.63 -10.08
N GLU A 42 -14.57 1.27 -9.24
CA GLU A 42 -14.35 -0.13 -8.89
C GLU A 42 -14.27 -0.25 -7.37
N ALA A 43 -15.45 -0.35 -6.75
CA ALA A 43 -15.59 -1.06 -5.50
C ALA A 43 -15.74 -2.57 -5.81
N ALA A 44 -15.10 -3.39 -4.99
CA ALA A 44 -15.14 -4.85 -4.92
C ALA A 44 -14.25 -5.62 -5.91
N GLY A 45 -13.20 -6.28 -5.39
CA GLY A 45 -12.73 -7.52 -6.01
C GLY A 45 -11.25 -7.90 -5.90
N GLN A 46 -10.37 -7.11 -5.28
CA GLN A 46 -9.04 -7.67 -4.96
C GLN A 46 -9.18 -8.63 -3.79
N SER A 47 -9.10 -9.93 -4.07
CA SER A 47 -9.09 -10.98 -3.04
C SER A 47 -7.95 -10.69 -2.08
N LEU A 48 -8.29 -10.26 -0.87
CA LEU A 48 -7.30 -10.09 0.18
C LEU A 48 -6.76 -11.46 0.57
N ALA A 49 -5.54 -11.48 1.10
CA ALA A 49 -5.06 -12.66 1.78
C ALA A 49 -5.98 -12.96 2.98
N SER A 50 -6.24 -14.25 3.22
CA SER A 50 -7.15 -14.69 4.28
C SER A 50 -6.45 -14.68 5.64
N PHE A 51 -7.17 -14.28 6.69
CA PHE A 51 -6.78 -14.45 8.10
C PHE A 51 -8.01 -14.78 8.95
N SER A 52 -7.80 -15.17 10.21
CA SER A 52 -8.88 -15.32 11.21
C SER A 52 -8.59 -14.45 12.42
N TYR A 53 -9.51 -13.54 12.73
CA TYR A 53 -9.40 -12.70 13.92
C TYR A 53 -9.53 -13.51 15.21
N GLU A 54 -10.36 -14.55 15.23
CA GLU A 54 -10.51 -15.43 16.39
C GLU A 54 -9.18 -16.11 16.75
N GLU A 55 -8.45 -16.60 15.75
CA GLU A 55 -7.13 -17.22 15.96
C GLU A 55 -6.10 -16.19 16.45
N ASP A 56 -6.01 -15.03 15.82
CA ASP A 56 -5.09 -13.95 16.22
C ASP A 56 -5.40 -13.45 17.64
N ALA A 57 -6.67 -13.20 17.98
CA ALA A 57 -7.10 -12.72 19.29
C ALA A 57 -6.91 -13.77 20.41
N ALA A 58 -6.86 -15.06 20.08
CA ALA A 58 -6.51 -16.11 21.05
C ALA A 58 -5.02 -16.10 21.42
N ILE A 59 -4.16 -15.60 20.52
CA ILE A 59 -2.72 -15.49 20.69
C ILE A 59 -2.36 -14.20 21.45
N TYR A 60 -2.92 -13.06 21.04
CA TYR A 60 -2.58 -11.75 21.57
C TYR A 60 -3.49 -11.33 22.73
N LYS A 61 -2.95 -11.35 23.95
CA LYS A 61 -3.72 -11.01 25.15
C LYS A 61 -3.33 -9.65 25.68
N ASP A 62 -4.30 -8.99 26.32
CA ASP A 62 -4.04 -7.72 27.00
C ASP A 62 -2.91 -7.87 28.03
N GLY A 63 -1.95 -6.96 27.97
CA GLY A 63 -0.73 -6.97 28.78
C GLY A 63 0.44 -7.81 28.22
N ASP A 64 0.26 -8.54 27.12
CA ASP A 64 1.38 -9.24 26.47
C ASP A 64 2.39 -8.25 25.86
N PRO A 65 3.69 -8.58 25.86
CA PRO A 65 4.68 -7.79 25.12
C PRO A 65 4.27 -7.65 23.65
N GLY A 66 4.31 -6.43 23.12
CA GLY A 66 3.91 -6.14 21.75
C GLY A 66 2.41 -5.91 21.57
N VAL A 67 1.55 -6.19 22.54
CA VAL A 67 0.14 -5.76 22.47
C VAL A 67 0.02 -4.33 23.00
N ASN A 68 -0.70 -3.46 22.28
CA ASN A 68 -0.82 -2.05 22.68
C ASN A 68 -1.43 -1.92 24.08
N PRO A 69 -0.70 -1.35 25.06
CA PRO A 69 -1.19 -1.21 26.43
C PRO A 69 -2.01 0.08 26.65
N HIS A 70 -2.27 0.83 25.58
CA HIS A 70 -2.90 2.15 25.63
C HIS A 70 -4.32 2.14 25.06
N ALA A 71 -5.08 3.18 25.39
CA ALA A 71 -6.40 3.38 24.79
C ALA A 71 -6.28 3.62 23.28
N PHE A 72 -7.23 3.09 22.53
CA PHE A 72 -7.33 3.27 21.08
C PHE A 72 -7.81 4.68 20.71
N VAL A 73 -7.39 5.15 19.53
CA VAL A 73 -7.82 6.43 18.97
C VAL A 73 -9.17 6.29 18.28
N ASN A 74 -9.34 5.27 17.43
CA ASN A 74 -10.57 5.02 16.68
C ASN A 74 -11.60 4.35 17.59
N THR A 75 -12.39 5.20 18.25
CA THR A 75 -13.44 4.78 19.20
C THR A 75 -14.84 5.19 18.77
N ASP A 76 -14.93 6.10 17.80
CA ASP A 76 -16.16 6.56 17.17
C ASP A 76 -16.52 5.72 15.95
N LEU A 77 -17.82 5.64 15.67
CA LEU A 77 -18.38 4.90 14.55
C LEU A 77 -18.00 5.55 13.22
N PHE A 78 -17.32 4.78 12.38
CA PHE A 78 -16.89 5.13 11.03
C PHE A 78 -16.96 3.88 10.14
N PRO A 79 -18.11 3.61 9.50
CA PRO A 79 -18.30 2.39 8.71
C PRO A 79 -17.26 2.26 7.59
N ILE A 80 -16.61 1.09 7.52
CA ILE A 80 -15.57 0.80 6.54
C ILE A 80 -16.21 0.16 5.30
N GLU A 81 -16.31 0.95 4.23
CA GLU A 81 -16.96 0.50 2.98
C GLU A 81 -16.01 -0.27 2.04
N ASN A 82 -14.69 -0.13 2.22
CA ASN A 82 -13.69 -0.73 1.35
C ASN A 82 -12.28 -0.72 1.98
N GLN A 83 -11.34 -1.41 1.31
CA GLN A 83 -9.93 -1.52 1.70
C GLN A 83 -9.25 -0.17 1.93
N ASN A 84 -9.46 0.80 1.04
CA ASN A 84 -8.83 2.12 1.17
C ASN A 84 -9.37 2.87 2.41
N ALA A 85 -10.66 2.78 2.69
CA ALA A 85 -11.25 3.35 3.91
C ALA A 85 -10.67 2.68 5.17
N ALA A 86 -10.43 1.37 5.14
CA ALA A 86 -9.79 0.64 6.24
C ALA A 86 -8.36 1.15 6.48
N VAL A 87 -7.56 1.28 5.42
CA VAL A 87 -6.18 1.80 5.52
C VAL A 87 -6.17 3.23 6.07
N GLU A 88 -6.98 4.13 5.51
CA GLU A 88 -7.03 5.52 5.98
C GLU A 88 -7.49 5.63 7.43
N ARG A 89 -8.46 4.82 7.85
CA ARG A 89 -8.91 4.78 9.25
C ARG A 89 -7.82 4.24 10.18
N ALA A 90 -7.13 3.17 9.78
CA ALA A 90 -6.06 2.55 10.57
C ALA A 90 -4.86 3.47 10.80
N LYS A 91 -4.58 4.42 9.89
CA LYS A 91 -3.47 5.38 10.03
C LYS A 91 -3.55 6.22 11.31
N ASN A 92 -4.74 6.44 11.85
CA ASN A 92 -4.91 7.17 13.11
C ASN A 92 -4.26 6.47 14.31
N GLU A 93 -4.13 5.14 14.24
CA GLU A 93 -3.53 4.31 15.28
C GLU A 93 -2.04 4.05 15.02
N CYS A 94 -1.56 4.31 13.80
CA CYS A 94 -0.19 3.99 13.41
C CYS A 94 0.81 4.93 14.11
N THR A 95 1.81 4.33 14.76
CA THR A 95 2.82 5.05 15.55
C THR A 95 4.25 4.86 15.03
N ILE A 96 4.42 4.03 14.00
CA ILE A 96 5.71 3.72 13.39
C ILE A 96 5.86 4.42 12.03
N GLU A 97 7.10 4.57 11.58
CA GLU A 97 7.36 4.88 10.17
C GLU A 97 7.11 3.64 9.31
N TYR A 98 6.50 3.83 8.15
CA TYR A 98 6.18 2.76 7.20
C TYR A 98 6.23 3.30 5.77
N ASN A 99 6.40 2.41 4.80
CA ASN A 99 6.33 2.74 3.37
C ASN A 99 5.44 1.77 2.57
N ALA A 100 4.86 0.77 3.24
CA ALA A 100 3.93 -0.19 2.66
C ALA A 100 2.83 -0.56 3.66
N THR A 101 1.69 -0.98 3.12
CA THR A 101 0.59 -1.59 3.87
C THR A 101 0.25 -2.96 3.31
N SER A 102 -0.35 -3.81 4.14
CA SER A 102 -1.03 -5.02 3.68
C SER A 102 -2.38 -5.11 4.35
N GLU A 103 -3.41 -5.33 3.54
CA GLU A 103 -4.80 -5.32 3.95
C GLU A 103 -5.36 -6.73 3.99
N TYR A 104 -6.09 -7.04 5.05
CA TYR A 104 -6.75 -8.33 5.25
C TYR A 104 -8.16 -8.11 5.78
N TYR A 105 -9.08 -9.02 5.43
CA TYR A 105 -10.45 -8.98 5.93
C TYR A 105 -10.94 -10.39 6.30
N ASP A 106 -11.47 -10.52 7.50
CA ASP A 106 -12.15 -11.70 8.03
C ASP A 106 -13.66 -11.42 7.96
N ASP A 107 -14.33 -12.08 7.02
CA ASP A 107 -15.76 -11.93 6.77
C ASP A 107 -16.65 -12.56 7.87
N THR A 108 -16.09 -13.50 8.62
CA THR A 108 -16.79 -14.22 9.68
C THR A 108 -16.84 -13.39 10.95
N ALA A 109 -15.75 -12.69 11.26
CA ALA A 109 -15.67 -11.79 12.40
C ALA A 109 -16.06 -10.34 12.09
N ASP A 110 -16.25 -9.97 10.81
CA ASP A 110 -16.40 -8.58 10.36
C ASP A 110 -15.22 -7.71 10.83
N MET A 111 -14.00 -8.19 10.54
CA MET A 111 -12.75 -7.62 11.04
C MET A 111 -11.76 -7.32 9.93
N TRP A 112 -11.30 -6.08 9.90
CA TRP A 112 -10.15 -5.63 9.14
C TRP A 112 -8.87 -5.80 9.94
N ARG A 113 -7.80 -6.21 9.26
CA ARG A 113 -6.43 -6.12 9.76
C ARG A 113 -5.60 -5.34 8.74
N ILE A 114 -4.96 -4.27 9.20
CA ILE A 114 -4.03 -3.48 8.39
C ILE A 114 -2.64 -3.60 9.00
N ASP A 115 -1.71 -4.14 8.24
CA ASP A 115 -0.30 -4.20 8.62
C ASP A 115 0.43 -2.98 8.05
N PHE A 116 1.07 -2.21 8.92
CA PHE A 116 2.01 -1.15 8.56
C PHE A 116 3.43 -1.70 8.58
N LEU A 117 4.12 -1.57 7.45
CA LEU A 117 5.41 -2.22 7.20
C LEU A 117 6.41 -1.23 6.61
N THR A 118 7.67 -1.38 6.99
CA THR A 118 8.79 -0.85 6.21
C THR A 118 9.34 -1.98 5.36
N VAL A 119 9.31 -1.83 4.04
CA VAL A 119 9.92 -2.76 3.10
C VAL A 119 11.14 -2.14 2.44
N THR A 120 12.18 -2.94 2.27
CA THR A 120 13.39 -2.53 1.54
C THR A 120 13.67 -3.50 0.41
N GLN A 121 14.22 -2.97 -0.68
CA GLN A 121 14.66 -3.78 -1.81
C GLN A 121 16.13 -4.16 -1.60
N SER A 122 16.40 -5.45 -1.57
CA SER A 122 17.74 -6.02 -1.52
C SER A 122 18.48 -5.88 -2.85
N GLU A 123 19.80 -6.06 -2.85
CA GLU A 123 20.64 -5.99 -4.06
C GLU A 123 20.22 -6.99 -5.16
N ASP A 124 19.60 -8.10 -4.78
CA ASP A 124 19.05 -9.11 -5.69
C ASP A 124 17.62 -8.79 -6.18
N SER A 125 17.14 -7.57 -5.93
CA SER A 125 15.79 -7.08 -6.26
C SER A 125 14.64 -7.75 -5.51
N THR A 126 14.91 -8.53 -4.46
CA THR A 126 13.87 -9.04 -3.56
C THR A 126 13.41 -7.96 -2.59
N TRP A 127 12.11 -7.93 -2.29
CA TRP A 127 11.56 -7.05 -1.26
C TRP A 127 11.47 -7.81 0.06
N THR A 128 11.96 -7.21 1.13
CA THR A 128 11.89 -7.80 2.48
C THR A 128 11.36 -6.76 3.47
N THR A 129 10.54 -7.21 4.41
CA THR A 129 10.16 -6.41 5.57
C THR A 129 11.42 -6.14 6.39
N ALA A 130 11.65 -4.87 6.72
CA ALA A 130 12.79 -4.39 7.46
C ALA A 130 12.31 -3.70 8.74
N GLY A 131 12.71 -4.24 9.89
CA GLY A 131 12.39 -3.69 11.20
C GLY A 131 10.93 -3.89 11.62
N ASN A 132 10.49 -3.06 12.56
CA ASN A 132 9.23 -3.20 13.27
C ASN A 132 8.01 -3.17 12.33
N CYS A 133 6.99 -3.93 12.69
CA CYS A 133 5.66 -3.85 12.10
C CYS A 133 4.61 -3.43 13.14
N GLN A 134 3.51 -2.85 12.66
CA GLN A 134 2.33 -2.59 13.49
C GLN A 134 1.09 -3.09 12.76
N SER A 135 0.36 -4.01 13.38
CA SER A 135 -0.92 -4.50 12.90
C SER A 135 -2.05 -3.82 13.67
N VAL A 136 -3.00 -3.24 12.95
CA VAL A 136 -4.20 -2.60 13.51
C VAL A 136 -5.43 -3.40 13.09
N TYR A 137 -6.20 -3.85 14.08
CA TYR A 137 -7.42 -4.61 13.88
C TYR A 137 -8.63 -3.73 14.18
N MET A 138 -9.55 -3.59 13.23
CA MET A 138 -10.77 -2.78 13.36
C MET A 138 -11.99 -3.55 12.87
N ASN A 139 -13.13 -3.38 13.53
CA ASN A 139 -14.38 -3.98 13.05
C ASN A 139 -14.94 -3.23 11.82
N GLY A 140 -16.03 -3.75 11.23
CA GLY A 140 -16.73 -3.10 10.11
C GLY A 140 -17.23 -1.68 10.40
N ASP A 141 -17.45 -1.34 11.68
CA ASP A 141 -17.80 0.01 12.14
C ASP A 141 -16.59 0.95 12.31
N GLY A 142 -15.38 0.48 11.97
CA GLY A 142 -14.15 1.27 12.02
C GLY A 142 -13.65 1.61 13.42
N ILE A 143 -14.05 0.81 14.42
CA ILE A 143 -13.59 0.89 15.80
C ILE A 143 -12.43 -0.08 15.99
N THR A 144 -11.31 0.40 16.53
CA THR A 144 -10.14 -0.44 16.82
C THR A 144 -10.44 -1.44 17.92
N GLN A 145 -10.06 -2.70 17.71
CA GLN A 145 -10.27 -3.80 18.65
C GLN A 145 -8.95 -4.34 19.21
N LEU A 146 -7.87 -4.26 18.44
CA LEU A 146 -6.54 -4.75 18.83
C LEU A 146 -5.46 -4.00 18.04
N ILE A 147 -4.32 -3.74 18.68
CA ILE A 147 -3.10 -3.31 18.02
C ILE A 147 -1.95 -4.20 18.51
N VAL A 148 -1.17 -4.72 17.56
CA VAL A 148 -0.01 -5.56 17.81
C VAL A 148 1.22 -4.94 17.16
N TYR A 149 2.32 -4.90 17.90
CA TYR A 149 3.64 -4.48 17.49
C TYR A 149 4.53 -5.71 17.34
N GLY A 150 5.03 -5.95 16.13
CA GLY A 150 6.02 -6.98 15.87
C GLY A 150 7.44 -6.43 15.78
N GLU A 151 8.41 -7.34 15.93
CA GLU A 151 9.85 -7.08 15.75
C GLU A 151 10.30 -7.24 14.29
#